data_AF-A0A2Y9RX34-F1
#
_entry.id   AF-A0A2Y9RX34-F1
#
_cell.length_a   1.000
_cell.length_b   1.000
_cell.length_c   1.000
_cell.angle_alpha   90.00
_cell.angle_beta   90.00
_cell.angle_gamma   90.00
#
_symmetry.space_group_name_H-M   'P 1'
#
loop_
_entity.id
_entity.type
_entity.pdbx_description
1 polymer ?
#
loop_
_entity_poly.entity_id
_entity_poly.type
_entity_poly.pdbx_seq_one_letter_code
_entity_poly.pdbx_strand_id
1 'polypeptide(L)'
;MSNAMYNKIWHQTQEALNSLLDKESQKIDPHKNQVFIFQMLATFYIKYIQIFRKLENVYDQIVHPQKRILIRKMLDGVMGRILELKNEMVELEFTEFHYFDDILQDLKLAPQQLDIPIPRYFLKEKLEVIKGREKMLAQILADSELATTSMVGISF
;
A
#
# COMPACT_ATOMS: atom_id res chain seq x y z
N MET A 1 -14.45 -14.58 13.28
CA MET A 1 -14.75 -15.15 11.95
C MET A 1 -13.96 -16.45 11.77
N SER A 2 -14.45 -17.42 10.98
CA SER A 2 -13.86 -18.77 10.92
C SER A 2 -12.65 -18.86 9.98
N ASN A 3 -11.74 -19.80 10.27
CA ASN A 3 -10.55 -20.10 9.45
C ASN A 3 -10.91 -20.37 7.97
N ALA A 4 -12.05 -21.01 7.71
CA ALA A 4 -12.55 -21.31 6.37
C ALA A 4 -12.81 -20.04 5.53
N MET A 5 -13.32 -18.96 6.15
CA MET A 5 -13.58 -17.69 5.45
C MET A 5 -12.28 -17.07 4.93
N TYR A 6 -11.23 -17.04 5.75
CA TYR A 6 -9.95 -16.45 5.35
C TYR A 6 -9.19 -17.29 4.32
N ASN A 7 -9.29 -18.62 4.39
CA ASN A 7 -8.79 -19.46 3.30
C ASN A 7 -9.53 -19.19 1.99
N LYS A 8 -10.85 -18.96 2.03
CA LYS A 8 -11.61 -18.59 0.83
C LYS A 8 -11.15 -17.23 0.26
N ILE A 9 -11.02 -16.20 1.10
CA ILE A 9 -10.52 -14.89 0.67
C ILE A 9 -9.11 -15.01 0.09
N TRP A 10 -8.25 -15.80 0.74
CA TRP A 10 -6.90 -16.10 0.26
C TRP A 10 -6.91 -16.70 -1.15
N HIS A 11 -7.66 -17.77 -1.38
CA HIS A 11 -7.77 -18.41 -2.70
C HIS A 11 -8.31 -17.44 -3.77
N GLN A 12 -9.39 -16.72 -3.45
CA GLN A 12 -9.96 -15.71 -4.35
C GLN A 12 -8.96 -14.59 -4.69
N THR A 13 -8.12 -14.20 -3.72
CA THR A 13 -7.11 -13.16 -3.93
C THR A 13 -5.99 -13.66 -4.83
N GLN A 14 -5.55 -14.91 -4.68
CA GLN A 14 -4.58 -15.53 -5.58
C GLN A 14 -5.12 -15.66 -7.00
N GLU A 15 -6.35 -16.14 -7.16
CA GLU A 15 -6.99 -16.23 -8.49
C GLU A 15 -7.12 -14.85 -9.15
N ALA A 16 -7.52 -13.83 -8.39
CA ALA A 16 -7.61 -12.47 -8.89
C ALA A 16 -6.24 -11.92 -9.32
N LEU A 17 -5.18 -12.18 -8.55
CA LEU A 17 -3.82 -11.78 -8.89
C LEU A 17 -3.31 -12.49 -10.15
N ASN A 18 -3.47 -13.81 -10.23
CA ASN A 18 -3.06 -14.58 -11.41
C ASN A 18 -3.79 -14.10 -12.67
N SER A 19 -5.12 -13.91 -12.59
CA SER A 19 -5.90 -13.38 -13.72
C SER A 19 -5.45 -11.97 -14.14
N LEU A 20 -4.98 -11.15 -13.18
CA LEU A 20 -4.47 -9.82 -13.49
C LEU A 20 -3.12 -9.89 -14.20
N LEU A 21 -2.21 -10.75 -13.73
CA LEU A 21 -0.91 -11.01 -14.35
C LEU A 21 -1.06 -11.58 -15.77
N ASP A 22 -2.00 -12.50 -15.97
CA ASP A 22 -2.32 -13.05 -17.30
C ASP A 22 -2.77 -11.95 -18.27
N LYS A 23 -3.55 -10.97 -17.79
CA LYS A 23 -4.00 -9.84 -18.61
C LYS A 23 -2.87 -8.86 -18.90
N GLU A 24 -2.01 -8.60 -17.93
CA GLU A 24 -0.88 -7.67 -18.06
C GLU A 24 0.20 -8.20 -18.99
N SER A 25 0.40 -9.52 -19.02
CA SER A 25 1.37 -10.18 -19.93
C SER A 25 0.94 -10.21 -21.40
N GLN A 26 -0.31 -9.86 -21.72
CA GLN A 26 -0.77 -9.79 -23.10
C GLN A 26 -0.11 -8.60 -23.82
N LYS A 27 0.42 -8.84 -25.02
CA LYS A 27 1.11 -7.80 -25.80
C LYS A 27 0.17 -6.63 -26.08
N ILE A 28 0.62 -5.43 -25.70
CA ILE A 28 -0.03 -4.18 -26.04
C ILE A 28 0.21 -3.93 -27.54
N ASP A 29 -0.86 -3.62 -28.27
CA ASP A 29 -0.78 -3.22 -29.67
C ASP A 29 0.05 -1.92 -29.78
N PRO A 30 1.11 -1.87 -30.62
CA PRO A 30 1.95 -0.68 -30.79
C PRO A 30 1.20 0.58 -31.24
N HIS A 31 -0.01 0.44 -31.79
CA HIS A 31 -0.77 1.56 -32.36
C HIS A 31 -1.76 2.22 -31.39
N LYS A 32 -1.72 1.88 -30.09
CA LYS A 32 -2.66 2.46 -29.13
C LYS A 32 -2.29 3.90 -28.75
N ASN A 33 -3.30 4.76 -28.70
CA ASN A 33 -3.17 6.15 -28.25
C ASN A 33 -2.80 6.20 -26.76
N GLN A 34 -2.06 7.24 -26.36
CA GLN A 34 -1.67 7.56 -24.98
C GLN A 34 -2.83 7.49 -24.00
N VAL A 35 -4.02 7.99 -24.34
CA VAL A 35 -5.22 7.93 -23.48
C VAL A 35 -5.60 6.48 -23.15
N PHE A 36 -5.53 5.59 -24.13
CA PHE A 36 -5.81 4.17 -23.90
C PHE A 36 -4.75 3.56 -22.98
N ILE A 37 -3.47 3.88 -23.21
CA ILE A 37 -2.36 3.37 -22.39
C ILE A 37 -2.56 3.81 -20.94
N PHE A 38 -2.88 5.09 -20.72
CA PHE A 38 -3.18 5.62 -19.40
C PHE A 38 -4.35 4.89 -18.73
N GLN A 39 -5.49 4.76 -19.42
CA GLN A 39 -6.66 4.05 -18.87
C GLN A 39 -6.34 2.60 -18.50
N MET A 40 -5.53 1.92 -19.31
CA MET A 40 -5.06 0.57 -19.04
C MET A 40 -4.16 0.54 -17.80
N LEU A 41 -3.15 1.41 -17.70
CA LEU A 41 -2.24 1.50 -16.55
C LEU A 41 -3.01 1.82 -15.26
N ALA A 42 -3.89 2.81 -15.31
CA ALA A 42 -4.73 3.21 -14.18
C ALA A 42 -5.67 2.08 -13.75
N THR A 43 -6.23 1.31 -14.70
CA THR A 43 -7.03 0.12 -14.38
C THR A 43 -6.21 -0.95 -13.66
N PHE A 44 -4.97 -1.22 -14.11
CA PHE A 44 -4.08 -2.15 -13.42
C PHE A 44 -3.72 -1.64 -12.02
N TYR A 45 -3.33 -0.37 -11.90
CA TYR A 45 -2.97 0.28 -10.65
C TYR A 45 -4.07 0.10 -9.59
N ILE A 46 -5.32 0.43 -9.93
CA ILE A 46 -6.48 0.29 -9.03
C ILE A 46 -6.71 -1.17 -8.64
N LYS A 47 -6.62 -2.11 -9.60
CA LYS A 47 -6.82 -3.54 -9.31
C LYS A 47 -5.72 -4.11 -8.41
N TYR A 48 -4.48 -3.68 -8.58
CA TYR A 48 -3.39 -4.07 -7.69
C TYR A 48 -3.59 -3.52 -6.27
N ILE A 49 -4.09 -2.28 -6.11
CA ILE A 49 -4.46 -1.76 -4.78
C ILE A 49 -5.54 -2.63 -4.13
N GLN A 50 -6.58 -3.03 -4.88
CA GLN A 50 -7.61 -3.92 -4.34
C GLN A 50 -7.05 -5.28 -3.89
N ILE A 51 -6.13 -5.86 -4.68
CA ILE A 51 -5.43 -7.11 -4.32
C ILE A 51 -4.60 -6.89 -3.06
N PHE A 52 -3.84 -5.81 -2.99
CA PHE A 52 -3.00 -5.48 -1.84
C PHE A 52 -3.81 -5.40 -0.54
N ARG A 53 -4.96 -4.71 -0.54
CA ARG A 53 -5.84 -4.63 0.62
C ARG A 53 -6.40 -5.98 1.04
N LYS A 54 -6.75 -6.84 0.08
CA LYS A 54 -7.19 -8.22 0.38
C LYS A 54 -6.06 -9.04 0.98
N LEU A 55 -4.84 -8.94 0.44
CA LEU A 55 -3.67 -9.62 0.96
C LEU A 55 -3.32 -9.15 2.38
N GLU A 56 -3.45 -7.86 2.69
CA GLU A 56 -3.21 -7.31 4.03
C GLU A 56 -4.19 -7.90 5.04
N ASN A 57 -5.48 -7.92 4.69
CA ASN A 57 -6.51 -8.55 5.52
C ASN A 57 -6.27 -10.05 5.73
N VAL A 58 -5.83 -10.77 4.70
CA VAL A 58 -5.50 -12.20 4.80
C VAL A 58 -4.26 -12.41 5.67
N TYR A 59 -3.24 -11.56 5.51
CA TYR A 59 -1.99 -11.64 6.28
C TYR A 59 -2.22 -11.49 7.79
N ASP A 60 -3.13 -10.59 8.18
CA ASP A 60 -3.48 -10.36 9.58
C ASP A 60 -4.20 -11.55 10.21
N GLN A 61 -5.01 -12.26 9.43
CA GLN A 61 -5.94 -13.28 9.93
C GLN A 61 -5.38 -14.70 9.84
N ILE A 62 -4.38 -14.95 8.97
CA ILE A 62 -3.71 -16.24 8.85
C ILE A 62 -2.56 -16.36 9.86
N VAL A 63 -2.73 -17.29 10.81
CA VAL A 63 -1.72 -17.60 11.84
C VAL A 63 -0.68 -18.64 11.41
N HIS A 64 -0.89 -19.34 10.29
CA HIS A 64 0.00 -20.40 9.83
C HIS A 64 1.34 -19.83 9.31
N PRO A 65 2.50 -20.14 9.94
CA PRO A 65 3.77 -19.45 9.67
C PRO A 65 4.22 -19.50 8.20
N GLN A 66 4.13 -20.66 7.56
CA GLN A 66 4.58 -20.86 6.18
C GLN A 66 3.75 -20.03 5.19
N LYS A 67 2.43 -20.01 5.36
CA LYS A 67 1.52 -19.20 4.52
C LYS A 67 1.79 -17.72 4.75
N ARG A 68 2.04 -17.31 6.00
CA ARG A 68 2.31 -15.92 6.35
C ARG A 68 3.59 -15.38 5.70
N ILE A 69 4.66 -16.19 5.64
CA ILE A 69 5.89 -15.83 4.91
C ILE A 69 5.60 -15.63 3.43
N LEU A 70 4.82 -16.53 2.82
CA LEU A 70 4.43 -16.41 1.42
C LEU A 70 3.62 -15.13 1.17
N ILE A 71 2.58 -14.89 1.97
CA ILE A 71 1.70 -13.70 1.88
C ILE A 71 2.49 -12.41 2.02
N ARG A 72 3.45 -12.36 2.93
CA ARG A 72 4.35 -11.22 3.04
C ARG A 72 5.11 -10.94 1.74
N LYS A 73 5.72 -11.97 1.14
CA LYS A 73 6.45 -11.80 -0.13
C LYS A 73 5.54 -11.28 -1.25
N MET A 74 4.29 -11.74 -1.31
CA MET A 74 3.33 -11.21 -2.29
C MET A 74 2.89 -9.79 -1.97
N LEU A 75 2.74 -9.40 -0.69
CA LEU A 75 2.48 -8.02 -0.32
C LEU A 75 3.61 -7.10 -0.80
N ASP A 76 4.86 -7.50 -0.56
CA ASP A 76 6.03 -6.73 -1.02
C ASP A 76 6.06 -6.64 -2.56
N GLY A 77 5.81 -7.74 -3.27
CA GLY A 77 5.78 -7.75 -4.74
C GLY A 77 4.63 -6.92 -5.34
N VAL A 78 3.42 -7.04 -4.79
CA VAL A 78 2.27 -6.23 -5.23
C VAL A 78 2.51 -4.75 -4.93
N MET A 79 3.09 -4.40 -3.79
CA MET A 79 3.46 -3.02 -3.48
C MET A 79 4.47 -2.47 -4.49
N GLY A 80 5.50 -3.26 -4.83
CA GLY A 80 6.46 -2.92 -5.88
C GLY A 80 5.75 -2.60 -7.20
N ARG A 81 4.85 -3.48 -7.65
CA ARG A 81 4.12 -3.27 -8.90
C ARG A 81 3.20 -2.04 -8.88
N ILE A 82 2.58 -1.72 -7.74
CA ILE A 82 1.77 -0.49 -7.58
C ILE A 82 2.64 0.75 -7.81
N LEU A 83 3.87 0.76 -7.27
CA LEU A 83 4.81 1.87 -7.44
C LEU A 83 5.30 1.99 -8.88
N GLU A 84 5.62 0.86 -9.53
CA GLU A 84 6.02 0.82 -10.94
C GLU A 84 4.91 1.37 -11.84
N LEU A 85 3.66 0.89 -11.69
CA LEU A 85 2.52 1.37 -12.46
C LEU A 85 2.25 2.86 -12.23
N LYS A 86 2.43 3.33 -10.99
CA LYS A 86 2.32 4.75 -10.70
C LYS A 86 3.39 5.52 -11.46
N ASN A 87 4.65 5.09 -11.42
CA ASN A 87 5.75 5.70 -12.15
C ASN A 87 5.50 5.72 -13.66
N GLU A 88 5.07 4.60 -14.24
CA GLU A 88 4.71 4.50 -15.67
C GLU A 88 3.64 5.53 -16.05
N MET A 89 2.61 5.75 -15.21
CA MET A 89 1.61 6.81 -15.45
C MET A 89 2.21 8.23 -15.34
N VAL A 90 3.06 8.46 -14.34
CA VAL A 90 3.72 9.77 -14.17
C VAL A 90 4.61 10.11 -15.37
N GLU A 91 5.36 9.13 -15.87
CA GLU A 91 6.17 9.31 -17.08
C GLU A 91 5.33 9.53 -18.33
N LEU A 92 4.15 8.89 -18.41
CA LEU A 92 3.23 9.03 -19.53
C LEU A 92 2.59 10.42 -19.60
N GLU A 93 2.15 10.98 -18.46
CA GLU A 93 1.41 12.26 -18.40
C GLU A 93 2.24 13.44 -17.88
N PHE A 94 3.47 13.21 -17.45
CA PHE A 94 4.36 14.20 -16.82
C PHE A 94 3.74 14.89 -15.58
N THR A 95 2.89 14.17 -14.84
CA THR A 95 2.24 14.66 -13.61
C THR A 95 2.17 13.56 -12.56
N GLU A 96 2.34 13.92 -11.29
CA GLU A 96 2.14 13.00 -10.16
C GLU A 96 0.67 12.89 -9.75
N PHE A 97 -0.18 13.82 -10.20
CA PHE A 97 -1.58 13.92 -9.82
C PHE A 97 -2.47 13.45 -10.97
N HIS A 98 -3.19 12.36 -10.74
CA HIS A 98 -4.07 11.71 -11.71
C HIS A 98 -5.50 11.63 -11.15
N TYR A 99 -6.49 11.88 -12.00
CA TYR A 99 -7.91 11.73 -11.67
C TYR A 99 -8.39 10.38 -12.17
N PHE A 100 -9.07 9.62 -11.28
CA PHE A 100 -9.51 8.26 -11.57
C PHE A 100 -11.04 8.13 -11.60
N ASP A 101 -11.78 9.24 -11.62
CA ASP A 101 -13.24 9.27 -11.44
C ASP A 101 -13.99 8.36 -12.42
N ASP A 102 -13.66 8.42 -13.71
CA ASP A 102 -14.30 7.58 -14.74
C ASP A 102 -14.06 6.08 -14.48
N ILE A 103 -12.82 5.72 -14.13
CA ILE A 103 -12.43 4.32 -13.88
C ILE A 103 -13.05 3.82 -12.57
N LEU A 104 -13.10 4.66 -11.54
CA LEU A 104 -13.76 4.36 -10.28
C LEU A 104 -15.26 4.17 -10.48
N GLN A 105 -15.90 5.00 -11.31
CA GLN A 105 -17.30 4.86 -11.66
C GLN A 105 -17.57 3.52 -12.37
N ASP A 106 -16.77 3.17 -13.37
CA ASP A 106 -16.89 1.90 -14.11
C ASP A 106 -16.72 0.68 -13.20
N LEU A 107 -15.77 0.75 -12.27
CA LEU A 107 -15.50 -0.31 -11.30
C LEU A 107 -16.45 -0.28 -10.09
N LYS A 108 -17.34 0.71 -10.00
CA LYS A 108 -18.26 0.95 -8.87
C LYS A 108 -17.51 1.05 -7.53
N LEU A 109 -16.43 1.82 -7.52
CA LEU A 109 -15.57 2.01 -6.36
C LEU A 109 -15.68 3.42 -5.81
N ALA A 110 -15.61 3.52 -4.48
CA ALA A 110 -15.46 4.78 -3.80
C ALA A 110 -13.96 5.20 -3.74
N PRO A 111 -13.63 6.50 -3.74
CA PRO A 111 -12.24 6.97 -3.69
C PRO A 111 -11.43 6.43 -2.50
N GLN A 112 -12.06 6.27 -1.34
CA GLN A 112 -11.44 5.71 -0.12
C GLN A 112 -10.99 4.25 -0.33
N GLN A 113 -11.49 3.58 -1.37
CA GLN A 113 -11.05 2.23 -1.72
C GLN A 113 -9.64 2.22 -2.35
N LEU A 114 -9.12 3.37 -2.77
CA LEU A 114 -7.74 3.53 -3.25
C LEU A 114 -6.71 3.79 -2.14
N ASP A 115 -7.16 4.01 -0.90
CA ASP A 115 -6.25 4.19 0.23
C ASP A 115 -5.39 2.93 0.43
N ILE A 116 -4.06 3.10 0.35
CA ILE A 116 -3.09 2.02 0.54
C ILE A 116 -2.78 1.91 2.04
N PRO A 117 -3.23 0.84 2.72
CA PRO A 117 -2.95 0.68 4.14
C PRO A 117 -1.47 0.38 4.38
N ILE A 118 -0.92 0.85 5.50
CA ILE A 118 0.42 0.46 5.94
C ILE A 118 0.35 -1.01 6.40
N PRO A 119 1.15 -1.94 5.83
CA PRO A 119 1.10 -3.34 6.24
C PRO A 119 1.47 -3.55 7.70
N ARG A 120 0.67 -4.34 8.44
CA ARG A 120 0.90 -4.59 9.87
C ARG A 120 2.23 -5.26 10.19
N TYR A 121 2.80 -6.06 9.28
CA TYR A 121 4.12 -6.65 9.51
C TYR A 121 5.23 -5.61 9.59
N PHE A 122 5.11 -4.54 8.80
CA PHE A 122 6.04 -3.44 8.82
C PHE A 122 6.07 -2.78 10.19
N LEU A 123 4.89 -2.52 10.76
CA LEU A 123 4.77 -1.98 12.12
C LEU A 123 5.34 -2.92 13.18
N LYS A 124 5.01 -4.23 13.11
CA LYS A 124 5.50 -5.23 14.07
C LYS A 124 7.02 -5.37 14.05
N GLU A 125 7.64 -5.33 12.88
CA GLU A 125 9.09 -5.47 12.72
C GLU A 125 9.84 -4.19 13.11
N LYS A 126 9.24 -3.02 12.91
CA LYS A 126 9.83 -1.73 13.27
C LYS A 126 9.49 -1.29 14.69
N LEU A 127 8.73 -2.06 15.45
CA LEU A 127 8.18 -1.65 16.74
C LEU A 127 9.27 -1.21 17.74
N GLU A 128 10.38 -1.93 17.82
CA GLU A 128 11.49 -1.55 18.71
C GLU A 128 12.22 -0.29 18.22
N VAL A 129 12.35 -0.11 16.90
CA VAL A 129 12.92 1.12 16.32
C VAL A 129 11.99 2.31 16.59
N ILE A 130 10.68 2.11 16.46
CA ILE A 130 9.65 3.13 16.71
C ILE A 130 9.70 3.54 18.19
N LYS A 131 9.67 2.59 19.12
CA LYS A 131 9.82 2.86 20.56
C LYS A 131 11.13 3.59 20.89
N GLY A 132 12.23 3.19 20.26
CA GLY A 132 13.52 3.87 20.43
C GLY A 132 13.47 5.34 20.01
N ARG A 133 12.85 5.62 18.86
CA ARG A 133 12.63 6.99 18.37
C ARG A 133 11.68 7.80 19.26
N GLU A 134 10.59 7.19 19.71
CA GLU A 134 9.65 7.82 20.65
C GLU A 134 10.35 8.22 21.95
N LYS A 135 11.20 7.34 22.51
CA LYS A 135 11.99 7.66 23.70
C LYS A 135 12.97 8.80 23.46
N MET A 136 13.64 8.81 22.31
CA MET A 136 14.56 9.89 21.94
C MET A 136 13.82 11.23 21.81
N LEU A 137 12.66 11.24 21.16
CA LEU A 137 11.83 12.43 21.02
C LEU A 137 11.34 12.94 22.38
N ALA A 138 10.88 12.04 23.25
CA ALA A 138 10.46 12.41 24.60
C ALA A 138 11.60 13.04 25.41
N GLN A 139 12.83 12.53 25.26
CA GLN A 139 14.00 13.12 25.90
C GLN A 139 14.30 14.52 25.36
N ILE A 140 14.32 14.70 24.04
CA ILE A 140 14.57 16.01 23.40
C ILE A 140 13.51 17.03 23.84
N LEU A 141 12.24 16.63 23.90
CA LEU A 141 11.15 17.50 24.35
C LEU A 141 11.32 17.89 25.82
N ALA A 142 11.64 16.94 26.71
CA ALA A 142 11.91 17.22 28.12
C ALA A 142 13.11 18.15 28.31
N ASP A 143 14.20 17.93 27.57
CA ASP A 143 15.39 18.78 27.62
C ASP A 143 15.09 20.20 27.11
N SER A 144 14.25 20.34 26.09
CA SER A 144 13.77 21.63 25.58
C SER A 144 12.91 22.37 26.61
N GLU A 145 12.01 21.67 27.31
CA GLU A 145 11.17 22.28 28.35
C GLU A 145 11.99 22.70 29.59
N LEU A 146 13.02 21.93 29.94
CA LEU A 146 13.99 22.27 30.98
C LEU A 146 14.85 23.48 30.58
N ALA A 147 15.24 23.58 29.30
CA ALA A 147 15.93 24.76 28.77
C ALA A 147 15.05 26.02 28.82
N THR A 148 13.74 25.92 28.57
CA THR A 148 12.83 27.07 28.70
C THR A 148 12.60 27.49 30.15
N THR A 149 12.54 26.53 31.09
CA THR A 149 12.31 26.83 32.52
C THR A 149 13.55 27.47 33.17
N SER A 150 14.75 27.04 32.78
CA SER A 150 16.01 27.63 33.26
C SER A 150 16.24 29.06 32.74
N MET A 151 15.71 29.43 31.57
CA MET A 151 15.73 30.82 31.08
C MET A 151 14.73 31.74 31.80
N VAL A 152 13.63 31.21 32.34
CA VAL A 152 12.65 32.00 33.14
C VAL A 152 13.13 32.19 34.59
N GLY A 153 13.87 31.23 35.14
CA GLY A 153 14.39 31.27 36.52
C GLY A 153 15.61 32.18 36.77
N ILE A 154 16.14 32.85 35.74
CA ILE A 154 17.28 33.81 35.85
C ILE A 154 16.80 35.27 35.84
N SER A 155 15.49 35.52 35.77
CA SER A 155 14.93 36.87 35.84
C SER A 155 14.57 37.26 37.29
N PHE A 156 15.52 37.94 37.93
CA PHE A 156 15.49 38.70 39.20
C PHE A 156 15.32 37.96 40.54
#